data_AF-G3BCY8-F1
#
_entry.id   AF-G3BCY8-F1
#
_cell.length_a   1.000
_cell.length_b   1.000
_cell.length_c   1.000
_cell.angle_alpha   90.00
_cell.angle_beta   90.00
_cell.angle_gamma   90.00
#
_symmetry.space_group_name_H-M   'P 1'
#
loop_
_entity.id
_entity.type
_entity.pdbx_description
1 polymer ?
#
loop_
_entity_poly.entity_id
_entity_poly.type
_entity_poly.pdbx_seq_one_letter_code
_entity_poly.pdbx_strand_id
1 'polypeptide(L)'
;MLRMFTRGVSRSAKDTLLTAPTLKQKLAKEEKIFQKNLPEWTKRDKSVKLRYGSWNPSKKLNRQQIQDIRNMTISLPNIKTVELASMFRVSPEAIRRILKSNWVPNESDEEKLLEREEKRRLEKAQRRQEEREQVRKQQQEYSGRGRAPGANSGRNTGQKGPRHTQQRRPARTFHRDMADIID
;
A
#
# COMPACT_ATOMS: atom_id res chain seq x y z
N MET A 1 -69.57 41.47 10.86
CA MET A 1 -68.22 41.59 11.43
C MET A 1 -67.20 41.54 10.29
N LEU A 2 -66.42 42.61 10.16
CA LEU A 2 -65.66 43.00 8.98
C LEU A 2 -64.33 42.22 8.85
N ARG A 3 -64.03 41.67 7.67
CA ARG A 3 -62.68 41.19 7.31
C ARG A 3 -61.75 42.38 7.21
N MET A 4 -60.65 42.40 7.96
CA MET A 4 -59.51 43.28 7.70
C MET A 4 -58.21 42.50 7.82
N PHE A 5 -57.88 41.83 6.71
CA PHE A 5 -56.54 41.36 6.39
C PHE A 5 -55.73 42.57 5.91
N THR A 6 -54.85 43.11 6.75
CA THR A 6 -53.71 43.95 6.33
C THR A 6 -52.62 43.73 7.38
N ARG A 7 -51.33 43.58 7.09
CA ARG A 7 -50.52 44.23 6.06
C ARG A 7 -49.29 43.36 5.79
N GLY A 8 -48.93 43.25 4.51
CA GLY A 8 -47.72 42.55 4.07
C GLY A 8 -46.46 43.13 4.71
N VAL A 9 -45.62 42.24 5.23
CA VAL A 9 -44.22 42.51 5.52
C VAL A 9 -43.56 42.84 4.18
N SER A 10 -43.14 44.10 4.00
CA SER A 10 -42.31 44.48 2.88
C SER A 10 -41.01 43.68 2.96
N ARG A 11 -40.82 42.75 2.03
CA ARG A 11 -39.52 42.12 1.83
C ARG A 11 -38.56 43.23 1.43
N SER A 12 -37.59 43.49 2.28
CA SER A 12 -36.58 44.52 2.08
C SER A 12 -35.85 44.24 0.77
N ALA A 13 -35.67 45.26 -0.08
CA ALA A 13 -34.86 45.16 -1.29
C ALA A 13 -33.38 44.82 -1.02
N LYS A 14 -32.99 44.69 0.27
CA LYS A 14 -31.67 44.22 0.73
C LYS A 14 -31.60 42.69 0.86
N ASP A 15 -32.74 42.00 0.96
CA ASP A 15 -32.79 40.54 1.11
C ASP A 15 -32.51 39.81 -0.21
N THR A 16 -32.67 40.50 -1.35
CA THR A 16 -32.40 39.96 -2.69
C THR A 16 -30.92 40.00 -3.09
N LEU A 17 -30.06 40.75 -2.38
CA LEU A 17 -28.64 40.90 -2.72
C LEU A 17 -27.67 40.04 -1.87
N LEU A 18 -28.18 39.21 -0.95
CA LEU A 18 -27.36 38.44 0.00
C LEU A 18 -27.46 36.92 -0.17
N THR A 19 -27.92 36.43 -1.32
CA THR A 19 -28.00 34.97 -1.58
C THR A 19 -27.04 34.52 -2.68
N ALA A 20 -25.93 35.23 -2.88
CA ALA A 20 -24.84 34.72 -3.69
C ALA A 20 -24.16 33.57 -2.91
N PRO A 21 -24.08 32.35 -3.45
CA PRO A 21 -23.35 31.29 -2.76
C PRO A 21 -21.90 31.74 -2.62
N THR A 22 -21.41 31.71 -1.38
CA THR A 22 -20.01 32.06 -1.08
C THR A 22 -19.10 31.19 -1.95
N LEU A 23 -17.92 31.69 -2.32
CA LEU A 23 -16.98 30.96 -3.19
C LEU A 23 -16.75 29.52 -2.69
N LYS A 24 -16.69 29.33 -1.37
CA LYS A 24 -16.61 28.00 -0.72
C LYS A 24 -17.78 27.09 -1.07
N GLN A 25 -19.01 27.61 -1.10
CA GLN A 25 -20.20 26.85 -1.48
C GLN A 25 -20.23 26.53 -2.97
N LYS A 26 -19.73 27.42 -3.85
CA LYS A 26 -19.60 27.14 -5.28
C LYS A 26 -18.59 26.02 -5.52
N LEU A 27 -17.41 26.13 -4.93
CA LEU A 27 -16.36 25.10 -5.01
C LEU A 27 -16.86 23.75 -4.49
N ALA A 28 -17.53 23.71 -3.33
CA ALA A 28 -18.08 22.46 -2.79
C ALA A 28 -19.19 21.85 -3.67
N LYS A 29 -19.96 22.67 -4.41
CA LYS A 29 -20.96 22.19 -5.37
C LYS A 29 -20.27 21.61 -6.62
N GLU A 30 -19.27 22.30 -7.15
CA GLU A 30 -18.47 21.85 -8.30
C GLU A 30 -17.73 20.55 -7.97
N GLU A 31 -17.14 20.43 -6.78
CA GLU A 31 -16.52 19.19 -6.30
C GLU A 31 -17.53 18.03 -6.24
N LYS A 32 -18.74 18.26 -5.72
CA LYS A 32 -19.80 17.23 -5.68
C LYS A 32 -20.21 16.78 -7.08
N ILE A 33 -20.37 17.72 -8.01
CA ILE A 33 -20.70 17.42 -9.41
C ILE A 33 -19.57 16.60 -10.04
N PHE A 34 -18.32 17.00 -9.81
CA PHE A 34 -17.15 16.29 -10.27
C PHE A 34 -17.08 14.85 -9.72
N GLN A 35 -17.24 14.65 -8.40
CA GLN A 35 -17.25 13.31 -7.80
C GLN A 35 -18.42 12.44 -8.30
N LYS A 36 -19.57 13.05 -8.63
CA LYS A 36 -20.72 12.34 -9.21
C LYS A 36 -20.45 11.88 -10.64
N ASN A 37 -19.80 12.73 -11.44
CA ASN A 37 -19.47 12.49 -12.85
C ASN A 37 -18.23 11.61 -13.05
N LEU A 38 -17.51 11.25 -11.98
CA LEU A 38 -16.40 10.31 -12.05
C LEU A 38 -16.87 8.93 -12.58
N PRO A 39 -16.09 8.27 -13.45
CA PRO A 39 -16.45 6.95 -13.95
C PRO A 39 -16.50 5.92 -12.81
N GLU A 40 -17.43 4.96 -12.88
CA GLU A 40 -17.73 4.01 -11.79
C GLU A 40 -16.50 3.26 -11.24
N TRP A 41 -15.52 2.93 -12.10
CA TRP A 41 -14.30 2.27 -11.67
C TRP A 41 -13.46 3.12 -10.70
N THR A 42 -13.43 4.45 -10.87
CA THR A 42 -12.71 5.36 -9.96
C THR A 42 -13.41 5.46 -8.61
N LYS A 43 -14.75 5.49 -8.59
CA LYS A 43 -15.55 5.47 -7.35
C LYS A 43 -15.33 4.18 -6.59
N ARG A 44 -15.34 3.04 -7.30
CA ARG A 44 -15.05 1.72 -6.72
C ARG A 44 -13.66 1.69 -6.10
N ASP A 45 -12.63 2.12 -6.84
CA ASP A 45 -11.25 2.13 -6.36
C ASP A 45 -11.06 3.01 -5.11
N LYS A 46 -11.66 4.22 -5.11
CA LYS A 46 -11.69 5.10 -3.92
C LYS A 46 -12.37 4.43 -2.73
N SER A 47 -13.53 3.79 -2.93
CA SER A 47 -14.24 3.09 -1.85
C SER A 47 -13.42 1.92 -1.28
N VAL A 48 -12.73 1.17 -2.14
CA VAL A 48 -11.86 0.06 -1.72
C VAL A 48 -10.68 0.60 -0.91
N LYS A 49 -10.02 1.66 -1.38
CA LYS A 49 -8.92 2.33 -0.67
C LYS A 49 -9.35 2.89 0.69
N LEU A 50 -10.55 3.48 0.78
CA LEU A 50 -11.10 3.98 2.03
C LEU A 50 -11.39 2.84 3.03
N ARG A 51 -11.94 1.72 2.57
CA ARG A 51 -12.30 0.59 3.42
C ARG A 51 -11.09 -0.22 3.90
N TYR A 52 -10.08 -0.39 3.04
CA TYR A 52 -8.97 -1.31 3.29
C TYR A 52 -7.58 -0.63 3.39
N GLY A 53 -7.50 0.69 3.19
CA GLY A 53 -6.26 1.48 3.30
C GLY A 53 -5.31 1.38 2.10
N SER A 54 -4.12 1.97 2.24
CA SER A 54 -3.01 1.83 1.28
C SER A 54 -2.29 0.50 1.54
N TRP A 55 -2.57 -0.49 0.69
CA TRP A 55 -2.10 -1.86 0.87
C TRP A 55 -0.67 -2.04 0.32
N ASN A 56 0.31 -2.25 1.20
CA ASN A 56 1.68 -2.62 0.85
C ASN A 56 2.02 -3.99 1.47
N PRO A 57 1.74 -5.11 0.79
CA PRO A 57 1.98 -6.43 1.35
C PRO A 57 3.49 -6.63 1.52
N SER A 58 3.92 -6.83 2.77
CA SER A 58 5.34 -7.08 3.07
C SER A 58 5.85 -8.37 2.44
N LYS A 59 4.97 -9.37 2.27
CA LYS A 59 5.29 -10.68 1.72
C LYS A 59 4.27 -11.08 0.66
N LYS A 60 4.76 -11.72 -0.41
CA LYS A 60 3.92 -12.40 -1.41
C LYS A 60 3.53 -13.76 -0.86
N LEU A 61 2.31 -14.21 -1.17
CA LEU A 61 1.89 -15.58 -0.87
C LEU A 61 2.75 -16.57 -1.66
N ASN A 62 3.19 -17.63 -0.97
CA ASN A 62 3.79 -18.78 -1.61
C ASN A 62 2.74 -19.57 -2.41
N ARG A 63 3.14 -20.32 -3.44
CA ARG A 63 2.20 -21.15 -4.22
C ARG A 63 1.47 -22.15 -3.36
N GLN A 64 2.18 -22.80 -2.43
CA GLN A 64 1.58 -23.73 -1.48
C GLN A 64 0.49 -23.04 -0.64
N GLN A 65 0.74 -21.83 -0.13
CA GLN A 65 -0.26 -21.06 0.62
C GLN A 65 -1.50 -20.72 -0.22
N ILE A 66 -1.35 -20.52 -1.54
CA ILE A 66 -2.50 -20.31 -2.43
C ILE A 66 -3.34 -21.58 -2.54
N GLN A 67 -2.71 -22.76 -2.61
CA GLN A 67 -3.43 -24.04 -2.60
C GLN A 67 -4.07 -24.31 -1.24
N ASP A 68 -3.39 -24.01 -0.14
CA ASP A 68 -3.96 -24.12 1.21
C ASP A 68 -5.25 -23.29 1.34
N ILE A 69 -5.25 -22.05 0.83
CA ILE A 69 -6.46 -21.20 0.80
C ILE A 69 -7.59 -21.89 0.04
N ARG A 70 -7.32 -22.47 -1.13
CA ARG A 70 -8.34 -23.18 -1.93
C ARG A 70 -8.86 -24.42 -1.19
N ASN A 71 -7.96 -25.23 -0.63
CA ASN A 71 -8.31 -26.42 0.13
C ASN A 71 -9.15 -26.09 1.39
N MET A 72 -8.83 -24.99 2.07
CA MET A 72 -9.63 -24.50 3.20
C MET A 72 -11.05 -24.10 2.79
N THR A 73 -11.22 -23.46 1.63
CA THR A 73 -12.57 -23.12 1.16
C THR A 73 -13.40 -24.33 0.75
N ILE A 74 -12.75 -25.38 0.25
CA ILE A 74 -13.41 -26.65 -0.11
C ILE A 74 -13.84 -27.40 1.15
N SER A 75 -12.94 -27.51 2.13
CA SER A 75 -13.21 -28.22 3.40
C SER A 75 -14.18 -27.48 4.31
N LEU A 76 -14.15 -26.14 4.32
CA LEU A 76 -14.98 -25.29 5.17
C LEU A 76 -15.75 -24.25 4.33
N PRO A 77 -16.90 -24.61 3.73
CA PRO A 77 -17.64 -23.71 2.84
C PRO A 77 -18.23 -22.48 3.56
N ASN A 78 -18.37 -22.53 4.89
CA ASN A 78 -18.94 -21.44 5.69
C ASN A 78 -17.92 -20.34 6.06
N ILE A 79 -16.63 -20.54 5.77
CA ILE A 79 -15.59 -19.59 6.16
C ILE A 79 -15.68 -18.29 5.37
N LYS A 80 -15.60 -17.14 6.06
CA LYS A 80 -15.68 -15.84 5.39
C LYS A 80 -14.32 -15.47 4.80
N THR A 81 -14.34 -14.78 3.66
CA THR A 81 -13.10 -14.26 3.02
C THR A 81 -12.30 -13.33 3.94
N VAL A 82 -12.98 -12.61 4.84
CA VAL A 82 -12.35 -11.72 5.82
C VAL A 82 -11.56 -12.49 6.88
N GLU A 83 -12.01 -13.69 7.24
CA GLU A 83 -11.33 -14.55 8.21
C GLU A 83 -10.06 -15.14 7.58
N LEU A 84 -10.15 -15.65 6.34
CA LEU A 84 -8.98 -16.09 5.57
C LEU A 84 -7.97 -14.94 5.38
N ALA A 85 -8.45 -13.72 5.14
CA ALA A 85 -7.62 -12.52 5.01
C ALA A 85 -6.78 -12.27 6.26
N SER A 86 -7.41 -12.40 7.43
CA SER A 86 -6.75 -12.28 8.72
C SER A 86 -5.66 -13.35 8.91
N MET A 87 -6.00 -14.63 8.66
CA MET A 87 -5.09 -15.78 8.85
C MET A 87 -3.82 -15.66 8.01
N PHE A 88 -3.99 -15.36 6.71
CA PHE A 88 -2.86 -15.27 5.78
C PHE A 88 -2.21 -13.87 5.76
N ARG A 89 -2.75 -12.90 6.51
CA ARG A 89 -2.33 -11.49 6.51
C ARG A 89 -2.33 -10.88 5.11
N VAL A 90 -3.39 -11.14 4.36
CA VAL A 90 -3.58 -10.74 2.97
C VAL A 90 -4.90 -9.99 2.83
N SER A 91 -5.00 -9.07 1.88
CA SER A 91 -6.24 -8.32 1.64
C SER A 91 -7.39 -9.25 1.26
N PRO A 92 -8.63 -9.02 1.76
CA PRO A 92 -9.81 -9.78 1.35
C PRO A 92 -9.99 -9.82 -0.17
N GLU A 93 -9.61 -8.77 -0.88
CA GLU A 93 -9.74 -8.72 -2.34
C GLU A 93 -8.74 -9.64 -3.07
N ALA A 94 -7.55 -9.83 -2.51
CA ALA A 94 -6.58 -10.76 -3.07
C ALA A 94 -7.06 -12.20 -2.93
N ILE A 95 -7.71 -12.55 -1.81
CA ILE A 95 -8.32 -13.87 -1.64
C ILE A 95 -9.46 -14.07 -2.62
N ARG A 96 -10.35 -13.08 -2.83
CA ARG A 96 -11.37 -13.18 -3.88
C ARG A 96 -10.78 -13.42 -5.26
N ARG A 97 -9.65 -12.79 -5.59
CA ARG A 97 -8.95 -13.01 -6.87
C ARG A 97 -8.37 -14.42 -6.98
N ILE A 98 -7.83 -14.96 -5.89
CA ILE A 98 -7.34 -16.34 -5.82
C ILE A 98 -8.49 -17.33 -6.02
N LEU A 99 -9.62 -17.11 -5.34
CA LEU A 99 -10.80 -17.98 -5.44
C LEU A 99 -11.51 -17.87 -6.79
N LYS A 100 -11.41 -16.71 -7.47
CA LYS A 100 -11.96 -16.50 -8.81
C LYS A 100 -11.10 -17.11 -9.91
N SER A 101 -9.81 -17.34 -9.68
CA SER A 101 -8.90 -17.86 -10.72
C SER A 101 -8.92 -19.38 -10.77
N ASN A 102 -9.40 -19.91 -11.89
CA ASN A 102 -9.57 -21.35 -12.11
C ASN A 102 -8.33 -22.06 -12.70
N TRP A 103 -7.19 -21.37 -12.76
CA TRP A 103 -6.00 -22.00 -13.33
C TRP A 103 -5.45 -23.07 -12.38
N VAL A 104 -5.37 -24.29 -12.89
CA VAL A 104 -4.84 -25.48 -12.23
C VAL A 104 -3.72 -26.03 -13.14
N PRO A 105 -2.48 -26.18 -12.64
CA PRO A 105 -1.40 -26.79 -13.41
C PRO A 105 -1.70 -28.27 -13.66
N ASN A 106 -1.26 -28.78 -14.80
CA ASN A 106 -1.24 -30.22 -15.05
C ASN A 106 0.00 -30.85 -14.38
N GLU A 107 0.06 -32.17 -14.23
CA GLU A 107 1.12 -32.87 -13.47
C GLU A 107 2.54 -32.53 -13.96
N SER A 108 2.78 -32.53 -15.28
CA SER A 108 4.07 -32.09 -15.86
C SER A 108 4.38 -30.60 -15.61
N ASP A 109 3.35 -29.75 -15.52
CA ASP A 109 3.54 -28.33 -15.24
C ASP A 109 3.83 -28.08 -13.76
N GLU A 110 3.31 -28.92 -12.85
CA GLU A 110 3.63 -28.88 -11.42
C GLU A 110 5.11 -29.14 -11.19
N GLU A 111 5.67 -30.19 -11.78
CA GLU A 111 7.10 -30.52 -11.69
C GLU A 111 7.97 -29.34 -12.17
N LYS A 112 7.66 -28.78 -13.34
CA LYS A 112 8.38 -27.61 -13.88
C LYS A 112 8.29 -26.40 -12.97
N LEU A 113 7.17 -26.20 -12.27
CA LEU A 113 7.02 -25.11 -11.32
C LEU A 113 7.85 -25.32 -10.07
N LEU A 114 7.84 -26.55 -9.52
CA LEU A 114 8.66 -26.93 -8.37
C LEU A 114 10.14 -26.75 -8.69
N GLU A 115 10.61 -27.25 -9.83
CA GLU A 115 12.00 -27.09 -10.28
C GLU A 115 12.40 -25.60 -10.38
N ARG A 116 11.54 -24.77 -10.98
CA ARG A 116 11.77 -23.32 -11.06
C ARG A 116 11.84 -22.65 -9.69
N GLU A 117 11.06 -23.12 -8.72
CA GLU A 117 11.08 -22.61 -7.35
C GLU A 117 12.34 -23.04 -6.60
N GLU A 118 12.74 -24.30 -6.73
CA GLU A 118 13.97 -24.83 -6.15
C GLU A 118 15.19 -24.12 -6.71
N LYS A 119 15.28 -23.98 -8.03
CA LYS A 119 16.35 -23.22 -8.69
C LYS A 119 16.46 -21.80 -8.15
N ARG A 120 15.33 -21.09 -8.06
CA ARG A 120 15.29 -19.74 -7.50
C ARG A 120 15.69 -19.71 -6.03
N ARG A 121 15.34 -20.73 -5.24
CA ARG A 121 15.71 -20.84 -3.82
C ARG A 121 17.22 -21.03 -3.66
N LEU A 122 17.80 -21.93 -4.45
CA LEU A 122 19.23 -22.21 -4.46
C LEU A 122 20.04 -20.99 -4.88
N GLU A 123 19.67 -20.33 -5.97
CA GLU A 123 20.33 -19.10 -6.44
C GLU A 123 20.31 -18.00 -5.35
N LYS A 124 19.18 -17.82 -4.67
CA LYS A 124 19.07 -16.85 -3.57
C LYS A 124 19.93 -17.23 -2.36
N ALA A 125 20.08 -18.53 -2.10
CA ALA A 125 20.91 -19.03 -1.02
C ALA A 125 22.40 -18.82 -1.33
N GLN A 126 22.82 -19.15 -2.56
CA GLN A 126 24.18 -18.92 -3.07
C GLN A 126 24.55 -17.45 -3.02
N ARG A 127 23.72 -16.57 -3.59
CA ARG A 127 23.95 -15.11 -3.52
C ARG A 127 24.12 -14.61 -2.08
N ARG A 128 23.31 -15.12 -1.15
CA ARG A 128 23.42 -14.75 0.27
C ARG A 128 24.71 -15.28 0.90
N GLN A 129 25.17 -16.47 0.51
CA GLN A 129 26.43 -17.03 0.96
C GLN A 129 27.61 -16.20 0.43
N GLU A 130 27.61 -15.87 -0.86
CA GLU A 130 28.61 -14.99 -1.48
C GLU A 130 28.66 -13.61 -0.81
N GLU A 131 27.52 -12.96 -0.59
CA GLU A 131 27.45 -11.67 0.15
C GLU A 131 28.05 -11.80 1.55
N ARG A 132 27.79 -12.91 2.26
CA ARG A 132 28.38 -13.18 3.59
C ARG A 132 29.89 -13.39 3.52
N GLU A 133 30.37 -14.11 2.52
CA GLU A 133 31.80 -14.34 2.31
C GLU A 133 32.52 -13.05 1.93
N GLN A 134 31.92 -12.21 1.08
CA GLN A 134 32.44 -10.89 0.73
C GLN A 134 32.55 -10.00 1.97
N VAL A 135 31.48 -9.92 2.77
CA VAL A 135 31.51 -9.18 4.05
C VAL A 135 32.59 -9.73 4.99
N ARG A 136 32.74 -11.06 5.08
CA ARG A 136 33.80 -11.69 5.88
C ARG A 136 35.19 -11.31 5.39
N LYS A 137 35.44 -11.37 4.08
CA LYS A 137 36.71 -10.97 3.46
C LYS A 137 37.00 -9.49 3.69
N GLN A 138 36.01 -8.61 3.50
CA GLN A 138 36.14 -7.18 3.79
C GLN A 138 36.49 -6.92 5.27
N GLN A 139 35.84 -7.63 6.20
CA GLN A 139 36.16 -7.53 7.63
C GLN A 139 37.59 -8.00 7.94
N GLN A 140 38.02 -9.12 7.34
CA GLN A 140 39.39 -9.62 7.48
C GLN A 140 40.42 -8.62 6.93
N GLU A 141 40.18 -8.07 5.74
CA GLU A 141 41.02 -7.04 5.13
C GLU A 141 41.11 -5.77 6.00
N TYR A 142 39.98 -5.28 6.51
CA TYR A 142 39.95 -4.13 7.42
C TYR A 142 40.68 -4.41 8.74
N SER A 143 40.58 -5.65 9.26
CA SER A 143 41.30 -6.05 10.48
C SER A 143 42.81 -6.16 10.28
N GLY A 144 43.26 -6.48 9.06
CA GLY A 144 44.68 -6.54 8.68
C GLY A 144 45.31 -5.17 8.45
N ARG A 145 44.52 -4.11 8.20
CA ARG A 145 45.01 -2.73 7.98
C ARG A 145 45.25 -1.92 9.26
N GLY A 146 45.30 -2.57 10.42
CA GLY A 146 45.74 -1.95 11.67
C GLY A 146 44.70 -2.00 12.78
N ARG A 147 44.65 -3.11 13.49
CA ARG A 147 44.15 -3.14 14.88
C ARG A 147 45.32 -3.46 15.79
N ALA A 148 45.91 -2.41 16.37
CA ALA A 148 46.95 -2.56 17.40
C ALA A 148 46.40 -3.42 18.55
N PRO A 149 47.11 -4.49 18.97
CA PRO A 149 46.70 -5.27 20.12
C PRO A 149 46.96 -4.43 21.37
N GLY A 150 45.90 -3.90 22.00
CA GLY A 150 46.07 -3.11 23.22
C GLY A 150 44.92 -2.23 23.70
N ALA A 151 43.83 -2.05 22.93
CA ALA A 151 42.70 -1.23 23.40
C ALA A 151 41.62 -2.10 24.06
N ASN A 152 41.83 -2.52 25.30
CA ASN A 152 40.73 -2.88 26.19
C ASN A 152 40.68 -1.91 27.38
N SER A 153 39.44 -1.61 27.79
CA SER A 153 39.04 -0.83 28.97
C SER A 153 39.15 0.69 28.90
N GLY A 154 38.26 1.29 28.10
CA GLY A 154 37.81 2.67 28.33
C GLY A 154 36.30 2.67 28.55
N ARG A 155 35.88 2.67 29.83
CA ARG A 155 34.53 3.12 30.20
C ARG A 155 34.27 4.43 29.49
N ASN A 156 33.17 4.57 28.75
CA ASN A 156 32.51 5.86 28.75
C ASN A 156 31.01 5.78 28.50
N THR A 157 30.34 6.46 29.42
CA THR A 157 28.94 6.74 29.58
C THR A 157 28.28 7.29 28.33
N GLY A 158 27.06 6.84 28.06
CA GLY A 158 25.90 7.75 28.06
C GLY A 158 25.80 8.88 27.03
N GLN A 159 26.58 8.92 25.95
CA GLN A 159 26.30 9.86 24.85
C GLN A 159 26.09 9.12 23.53
N LYS A 160 24.81 8.96 23.16
CA LYS A 160 24.40 8.57 21.81
C LYS A 160 24.82 9.69 20.86
N GLY A 161 25.96 9.51 20.17
CA GLY A 161 26.32 10.35 19.03
C GLY A 161 25.21 10.34 17.98
N PRO A 162 25.08 11.39 17.14
CA PRO A 162 24.00 11.49 16.17
C PRO A 162 24.07 10.27 15.26
N ARG A 163 22.99 9.47 15.26
CA ARG A 163 22.81 8.39 14.30
C ARG A 163 23.06 8.99 12.94
N HIS A 164 24.09 8.52 12.25
CA HIS A 164 24.27 8.81 10.84
C HIS A 164 23.05 8.24 10.13
N THR A 165 22.01 9.06 9.98
CA THR A 165 20.99 8.86 8.98
C THR A 165 21.75 8.88 7.68
N GLN A 166 22.13 7.70 7.20
CA GLN A 166 22.33 7.49 5.78
C GLN A 166 21.14 8.18 5.15
N GLN A 167 21.38 9.29 4.46
CA GLN A 167 20.33 9.93 3.72
C GLN A 167 19.79 8.84 2.82
N ARG A 168 18.60 8.32 3.17
CA ARG A 168 17.87 7.46 2.25
C ARG A 168 17.75 8.36 1.04
N ARG A 169 18.45 7.99 -0.04
CA ARG A 169 18.30 8.69 -1.32
C ARG A 169 16.82 8.98 -1.47
N PRO A 170 16.40 10.25 -1.65
CA PRO A 170 14.99 10.55 -1.77
C PRO A 170 14.44 9.60 -2.82
N ALA A 171 13.30 8.95 -2.51
CA ALA A 171 12.60 8.17 -3.51
C ALA A 171 12.52 9.07 -4.74
N ARG A 172 12.97 8.59 -5.90
CA ARG A 172 12.79 9.29 -7.18
C ARG A 172 11.31 9.65 -7.25
N THR A 173 10.99 10.88 -6.90
CA THR A 173 9.72 11.49 -7.19
C THR A 173 9.74 11.60 -8.70
N PHE A 174 9.05 10.68 -9.37
CA PHE A 174 8.59 10.97 -10.72
C PHE A 174 7.62 12.14 -10.57
N HIS A 175 8.15 13.37 -10.50
CA HIS A 175 7.42 14.52 -10.97
C HIS A 175 7.25 14.27 -12.46
N ARG A 176 6.12 13.65 -12.81
CA ARG A 176 5.52 13.89 -14.11
C ARG A 176 5.16 15.36 -14.08
N ASP A 177 5.98 16.18 -14.70
CA ASP A 177 5.58 17.51 -15.09
C ASP A 177 4.38 17.32 -16.02
N MET A 178 3.18 17.63 -15.51
CA MET A 178 1.91 17.52 -16.25
C MET A 178 1.72 18.72 -17.20
N ALA A 179 2.79 19.44 -17.53
CA ALA A 179 2.77 20.63 -18.37
C ALA A 179 2.92 20.33 -19.87
N ASP A 180 3.33 19.10 -20.26
CA ASP A 180 3.62 18.77 -21.66
C ASP A 180 2.58 17.82 -22.30
N ILE A 181 1.32 17.85 -21.84
CA ILE A 181 0.22 17.09 -22.45
C ILE A 181 -0.97 18.04 -22.72
N ILE A 182 -0.71 19.13 -23.44
CA ILE A 182 -1.71 19.82 -24.27
C ILE A 182 -0.96 20.36 -25.49
N ASP A 183 -1.02 19.61 -26.59
CA ASP A 183 -1.17 20.07 -27.97
C ASP A 183 -1.83 18.95 -28.77
#